data_AF-A0A659ULD4-F1
#
_entry.id   AF-A0A659ULD4-F1
#
_cell.length_a   1.000
_cell.length_b   1.000
_cell.length_c   1.000
_cell.angle_alpha   90.00
_cell.angle_beta   90.00
_cell.angle_gamma   90.00
#
_symmetry.space_group_name_H-M   'P 1'
#
loop_
_entity.id
_entity.type
_entity.pdbx_description
1 polymer ?
#
loop_
_entity_poly.entity_id
_entity_poly.type
_entity_poly.pdbx_seq_one_letter_code
_entity_poly.pdbx_strand_id
1 'polypeptide(L)' 'GIAGKLTAIVTMIIGISLFVRLAQAVFRPAKVFFPCPQCGLQRHEPDAVHCKACGHVLNIPNEGD' A
#
# COMPACT_ATOMS: atom_id res chain seq x y z
N GLY A 1 -9.89 -13.77 -38.20
CA GLY A 1 -8.46 -13.83 -38.53
C GLY A 1 -7.62 -13.79 -37.27
N ILE A 2 -6.48 -14.48 -37.27
CA ILE A 2 -5.57 -14.64 -36.10
C ILE A 2 -5.14 -13.27 -35.53
N ALA A 3 -4.92 -12.30 -36.42
CA ALA A 3 -4.58 -10.92 -36.05
C ALA A 3 -5.61 -10.25 -35.12
N GLY A 4 -6.91 -10.48 -35.33
CA GLY A 4 -7.97 -9.91 -34.49
C GLY A 4 -8.05 -10.55 -33.09
N LYS A 5 -7.67 -11.83 -32.96
CA LYS A 5 -7.55 -12.46 -31.65
C LYS A 5 -6.35 -11.93 -30.88
N LEU A 6 -5.22 -11.72 -31.55
CA LEU A 6 -4.01 -11.20 -30.92
C LEU A 6 -4.22 -9.76 -30.42
N THR A 7 -4.85 -8.89 -31.21
CA THR A 7 -5.15 -7.51 -30.76
C THR A 7 -6.08 -7.51 -29.54
N ALA A 8 -7.12 -8.34 -29.54
CA ALA A 8 -8.03 -8.46 -28.39
C ALA A 8 -7.28 -8.90 -27.11
N ILE A 9 -6.43 -9.93 -27.21
CA ILE A 9 -5.63 -10.42 -26.07
C ILE A 9 -4.71 -9.32 -25.53
N VAL A 10 -4.01 -8.60 -26.40
CA VAL A 10 -3.11 -7.51 -26.01
C VAL A 10 -3.89 -6.41 -25.28
N THR A 11 -5.04 -5.97 -25.82
CA THR A 11 -5.86 -4.94 -25.15
C THR A 11 -6.37 -5.38 -23.79
N MET A 12 -6.75 -6.65 -23.63
CA MET A 12 -7.19 -7.21 -22.35
C MET A 12 -6.07 -7.23 -21.31
N ILE A 13 -4.86 -7.63 -21.71
CA ILE A 13 -3.68 -7.66 -20.82
C ILE A 13 -3.34 -6.25 -20.35
N ILE A 14 -3.33 -5.28 -21.27
CA ILE A 14 -3.06 -3.87 -20.93
C ILE A 14 -4.12 -3.35 -19.96
N GLY A 15 -5.41 -3.57 -20.27
CA GLY A 15 -6.51 -3.18 -19.40
C GLY A 15 -6.35 -3.73 -17.98
N ILE A 16 -6.24 -5.05 -17.84
CA ILE A 16 -6.13 -5.70 -16.53
C ILE A 16 -4.89 -5.20 -15.77
N SER A 17 -3.74 -5.09 -16.45
CA SER A 17 -2.49 -4.64 -15.82
C SER A 17 -2.60 -3.23 -15.24
N LEU A 18 -3.24 -2.31 -15.97
CA LEU A 18 -3.47 -0.94 -15.51
C LEU A 18 -4.41 -0.90 -14.31
N PHE A 19 -5.52 -1.65 -14.37
CA PHE A 19 -6.46 -1.74 -13.26
C PHE A 19 -5.82 -2.32 -11.99
N VAL A 20 -5.03 -3.38 -12.12
CA VAL A 20 -4.31 -3.98 -10.98
C VAL A 20 -3.33 -3.00 -10.37
N ARG A 21 -2.57 -2.26 -11.19
CA ARG A 21 -1.64 -1.23 -10.71
C ARG A 21 -2.35 -0.11 -9.97
N LEU A 22 -3.49 0.37 -10.49
CA LEU A 22 -4.30 1.38 -9.82
C LEU A 22 -4.81 0.88 -8.47
N ALA A 23 -5.36 -0.34 -8.42
CA ALA A 23 -5.82 -0.94 -7.18
C ALA A 23 -4.66 -1.06 -6.17
N GLN A 24 -3.49 -1.53 -6.60
CA GLN A 24 -2.30 -1.59 -5.74
C GLN A 24 -1.86 -0.22 -5.22
N ALA A 25 -1.97 0.84 -6.03
CA ALA A 25 -1.64 2.20 -5.60
C ALA A 25 -2.63 2.72 -4.54
N VAL A 26 -3.93 2.45 -4.70
CA VAL A 26 -4.97 2.83 -3.73
C VAL A 26 -4.84 2.03 -2.42
N PHE A 27 -4.51 0.74 -2.51
CA PHE A 27 -4.43 -0.16 -1.36
C PHE A 27 -3.04 -0.33 -0.75
N ARG A 28 -2.02 0.42 -1.19
CA ARG A 28 -0.71 0.48 -0.50
C ARG A 28 -0.68 1.70 0.41
N PRO A 29 -1.20 1.62 1.65
CA PRO A 29 -0.95 2.66 2.62
C PRO A 29 0.57 2.75 2.83
N ALA A 30 1.11 3.97 2.73
CA ALA A 30 2.49 4.24 3.06
C ALA A 30 2.68 3.94 4.55
N LYS A 31 3.30 2.80 4.88
CA LYS A 31 3.58 2.45 6.28
C LYS A 31 4.95 2.99 6.66
N VAL A 32 5.05 3.61 7.81
CA VAL A 32 6.32 4.06 8.39
C VAL A 32 6.95 2.95 9.21
N PHE A 33 8.28 2.95 9.23
CA PHE A 33 9.05 2.05 10.08
C PHE A 33 9.31 2.74 11.43
N PHE A 34 8.53 2.38 12.44
CA PHE A 34 8.67 2.89 13.81
C PHE A 34 8.48 1.73 14.79
N PRO A 35 9.51 1.30 15.53
CA PRO A 35 9.39 0.20 16.47
C PRO A 35 8.59 0.64 17.71
N CYS A 36 7.48 -0.06 18.00
CA CYS A 36 6.72 0.17 19.22
C CYS A 36 7.52 -0.31 20.45
N PRO A 37 7.70 0.53 21.49
CA PRO A 37 8.48 0.16 22.68
C PRO A 37 7.81 -0.93 23.53
N GLN A 38 6.49 -1.15 23.36
CA GLN A 38 5.71 -2.05 24.21
C GLN A 38 5.47 -3.43 23.59
N CYS A 39 5.25 -3.52 22.26
CA CYS A 39 4.95 -4.79 21.57
C CYS A 39 5.95 -5.15 20.46
N GLY A 40 6.87 -4.25 20.09
CA GLY A 40 7.86 -4.49 19.04
C GLY A 40 7.32 -4.47 17.60
N LEU A 41 6.06 -4.07 17.37
CA LEU A 41 5.54 -3.88 16.02
C LEU A 41 6.36 -2.80 15.31
N GLN A 42 6.82 -3.06 14.10
CA GLN A 42 7.72 -2.15 13.38
C GLN A 42 7.02 -1.31 12.30
N ARG A 43 5.87 -1.80 11.78
CA ARG A 43 5.14 -1.15 10.69
C ARG A 43 3.87 -0.51 11.22
N HIS A 44 3.83 0.82 11.19
CA HIS A 44 2.67 1.61 11.60
C HIS A 44 2.13 2.44 10.43
N GLU A 45 0.88 2.86 10.52
CA GLU A 45 0.34 3.91 9.65
C GLU A 45 1.08 5.24 9.95
N PRO A 46 1.24 6.14 8.97
CA PRO A 46 2.08 7.34 9.09
C PRO A 46 1.51 8.35 10.09
N ASP A 47 0.18 8.33 10.28
CA ASP A 47 -0.61 9.15 11.18
C ASP A 47 -1.05 8.39 12.45
N ALA A 48 -0.45 7.22 12.73
CA ALA A 48 -0.86 6.40 13.86
C ALA A 48 -0.40 6.99 15.21
N VAL A 49 -1.32 7.62 15.93
CA VAL A 49 -1.12 8.07 17.33
C VAL A 49 -1.08 6.89 18.31
N HIS A 50 -1.69 5.76 17.95
CA HIS A 50 -1.72 4.55 18.77
C HIS A 50 -1.23 3.33 17.99
N CYS A 51 -0.47 2.47 18.66
CA CYS A 51 -0.09 1.18 18.12
C CYS A 51 -1.34 0.30 17.92
N LYS A 52 -1.58 -0.15 16.69
CA LYS A 52 -2.71 -1.02 16.37
C LYS A 52 -2.69 -2.37 17.10
N ALA A 53 -1.52 -2.85 17.50
CA ALA A 53 -1.38 -4.15 18.18
C ALA A 53 -1.61 -4.07 19.68
N CYS A 54 -1.17 -3.01 20.36
CA CYS A 54 -1.21 -2.93 21.82
C CYS A 54 -1.84 -1.66 22.41
N GLY A 55 -2.22 -0.69 21.58
CA GLY A 55 -2.83 0.57 22.00
C GLY A 55 -1.86 1.61 22.59
N HIS A 56 -0.57 1.29 22.71
CA HIS A 56 0.44 2.23 23.21
C HIS A 56 0.52 3.49 22.35
N VAL A 57 0.60 4.66 22.99
CA VAL A 57 0.73 5.94 22.29
C VAL A 57 2.08 6.00 21.58
N LEU A 58 2.07 6.22 20.27
CA LEU A 58 3.25 6.38 19.45
C LEU A 58 3.36 7.85 19.03
N ASN A 59 4.57 8.41 19.13
CA ASN A 59 4.87 9.76 18.65
C ASN A 59 5.72 9.67 17.39
N ILE A 60 5.07 9.36 16.27
CA ILE A 60 5.71 9.27 14.96
C ILE A 60 5.91 10.71 14.44
N PRO A 61 7.12 11.13 14.06
CA PRO A 61 7.35 12.47 13.52
C PRO A 61 6.65 12.62 12.16
N ASN A 62 5.97 13.76 11.96
CA ASN A 62 5.38 14.09 10.66
C ASN A 62 6.48 14.48 9.67
N GLU A 63 6.30 14.15 8.39
CA GLU A 63 7.16 14.65 7.32
C GLU A 63 6.96 16.18 7.18
N GLY A 64 7.83 16.99 7.79
CA GLY A 64 7.80 18.45 7.64
C GLY A 64 8.22 19.31 8.83
N ASP A 65 8.53 18.73 9.99
CA ASP A 65 9.11 19.45 11.16
C ASP A 65 10.62 19.20 11.30
#